data_AF-A0A4P0XK17-F1
#
_entry.id   AF-A0A4P0XK17-F1
#
_cell.length_a   1.000
_cell.length_b   1.000
_cell.length_c   1.000
_cell.angle_alpha   90.00
_cell.angle_beta   90.00
_cell.angle_gamma   90.00
#
_symmetry.space_group_name_H-M   'P 1'
#
loop_
_entity.id
_entity.type
_entity.pdbx_description
1 polymer ?
#
loop_
_entity_poly.entity_id
_entity_poly.type
_entity_poly.pdbx_seq_one_letter_code
_entity_poly.pdbx_strand_id
1 'polypeptide(L)'
;MLTDLDDNVIRRAFKLYPLEWMMRDDNGPLLCKRRERWIEPLWKSVLSNKGLMPLLWRFFPRHPNLLPAWFANEIATDRARRELCAQTDLFT
;
A
#
# COMPACT_ATOMS: atom_id res chain seq x y z
N MET A 1 -13.68 25.59 -0.09
CA MET A 1 -12.81 25.66 1.11
C MET A 1 -13.32 24.65 2.13
N LEU A 2 -12.52 24.19 3.11
CA LEU A 2 -12.98 23.22 4.12
C LEU A 2 -13.11 24.06 5.38
N THR A 3 -14.34 24.19 5.84
CA THR A 3 -14.69 25.07 6.96
C THR A 3 -15.35 24.25 8.06
N ASP A 4 -15.24 24.74 9.28
CA ASP A 4 -16.07 24.24 10.39
C ASP A 4 -17.48 24.85 10.31
N LEU A 5 -18.27 24.62 11.36
CA LEU A 5 -19.65 25.09 11.46
C LEU A 5 -19.76 26.62 11.62
N ASP A 6 -18.67 27.28 12.01
CA ASP A 6 -18.59 28.74 12.21
C ASP A 6 -17.85 29.42 11.04
N ASP A 7 -17.78 28.75 9.87
CA ASP A 7 -17.09 29.21 8.66
C ASP A 7 -15.57 29.43 8.81
N ASN A 8 -14.93 28.91 9.87
CA ASN A 8 -13.48 29.01 10.00
C ASN A 8 -12.79 28.02 9.10
N VAL A 9 -11.76 28.49 8.40
CA VAL A 9 -10.96 27.68 7.49
C VAL A 9 -10.14 26.64 8.26
N ILE A 10 -10.41 25.37 8.01
CA ILE A 10 -9.61 24.26 8.51
C ILE A 10 -8.32 24.18 7.68
N ARG A 11 -7.17 24.52 8.31
CA ARG A 11 -5.86 24.47 7.64
C ARG A 11 -5.11 23.16 7.85
N ARG A 12 -5.45 22.45 8.93
CA ARG A 12 -4.87 21.18 9.38
C ARG A 12 -5.97 20.33 9.95
N ALA A 13 -5.99 19.06 9.57
CA ALA A 13 -6.99 18.10 10.01
C ALA A 13 -6.31 16.78 10.38
N PHE A 14 -6.68 16.25 11.53
CA PHE A 14 -6.40 14.89 11.95
C PHE A 14 -7.69 14.09 11.88
N LYS A 15 -7.61 12.84 11.45
CA LYS A 15 -8.77 11.96 11.37
C LYS A 15 -8.42 10.54 11.81
N LEU A 16 -9.41 9.85 12.37
CA LEU A 16 -9.36 8.40 12.62
C LEU A 16 -9.99 7.59 11.48
N TYR A 17 -10.65 8.26 10.54
CA TYR A 17 -11.30 7.61 9.40
C TYR A 17 -10.25 7.13 8.37
N PRO A 18 -10.34 5.90 7.80
CA PRO A 18 -9.36 5.40 6.85
C PRO A 18 -9.19 6.28 5.61
N LEU A 19 -7.96 6.41 5.12
CA LEU A 19 -7.65 7.26 3.96
C LEU A 19 -8.12 6.64 2.66
N GLU A 20 -8.03 5.33 2.56
CA GLU A 20 -8.47 4.53 1.42
C GLU A 20 -9.98 4.63 1.20
N TRP A 21 -10.77 4.87 2.25
CA TRP A 21 -12.21 5.04 2.15
C TRP A 21 -12.54 6.47 1.71
N MET A 22 -11.91 7.45 2.35
CA MET A 22 -12.06 8.86 2.01
C MET A 22 -11.68 9.17 0.54
N MET A 23 -10.73 8.43 -0.03
CA MET A 23 -10.36 8.53 -1.45
C MET A 23 -11.42 7.96 -2.40
N ARG A 24 -12.26 7.02 -1.94
CA ARG A 24 -13.33 6.38 -2.72
C ARG A 24 -14.67 7.09 -2.59
N ASP A 25 -14.84 7.91 -1.57
CA ASP A 25 -16.04 8.73 -1.39
C ASP A 25 -16.18 9.76 -2.52
N ASP A 26 -17.40 10.26 -2.72
CA ASP A 26 -17.71 11.28 -3.74
C ASP A 26 -16.85 12.54 -3.61
N ASN A 27 -16.42 12.85 -2.38
CA ASN A 27 -15.57 13.99 -2.06
C ASN A 27 -14.06 13.69 -2.18
N GLY A 28 -13.66 12.46 -2.49
CA GLY A 28 -12.27 12.03 -2.61
C GLY A 28 -11.41 12.91 -3.54
N PRO A 29 -11.91 13.33 -4.73
CA PRO A 29 -11.17 14.23 -5.61
C PRO A 29 -10.83 15.60 -4.99
N LEU A 30 -11.56 16.04 -3.97
CA LEU A 30 -11.29 17.29 -3.26
C LEU A 30 -10.03 17.20 -2.40
N LEU A 31 -9.65 15.99 -1.96
CA LEU A 31 -8.45 15.76 -1.15
C LEU A 31 -7.16 16.19 -1.87
N CYS A 32 -7.09 15.97 -3.18
CA CYS A 32 -5.92 16.30 -4.00
C CYS A 32 -5.82 17.79 -4.33
N LYS A 33 -6.95 18.50 -4.35
CA LYS A 33 -7.00 19.91 -4.80
C LYS A 33 -6.62 20.90 -3.71
N ARG A 34 -6.56 20.46 -2.45
CA ARG A 34 -6.57 21.38 -1.32
C ARG A 34 -5.22 21.49 -0.62
N ARG A 35 -4.98 22.68 -0.05
CA ARG A 35 -3.78 23.01 0.73
C ARG A 35 -3.84 22.54 2.19
N GLU A 36 -4.92 21.87 2.62
CA GLU A 36 -4.98 21.41 4.00
C GLU A 36 -3.92 20.34 4.24
N ARG A 37 -3.20 20.48 5.35
CA ARG A 37 -2.25 19.47 5.78
C ARG A 37 -2.98 18.39 6.55
N TRP A 38 -3.30 17.32 5.84
CA TRP A 38 -3.85 16.09 6.42
C TRP A 38 -2.79 15.37 7.24
N ILE A 39 -3.19 14.93 8.43
CA ILE A 39 -2.46 13.95 9.21
C ILE A 39 -3.36 12.72 9.30
N GLU A 40 -3.07 11.61 8.61
CA GLU A 40 -1.88 11.33 7.79
C GLU A 40 -1.93 11.90 6.35
N PRO A 41 -0.77 12.17 5.70
CA PRO A 41 -0.75 12.67 4.31
C PRO A 41 -1.10 11.58 3.29
N LEU A 42 -1.62 11.99 2.13
CA LEU A 42 -2.16 11.10 1.09
C LEU A 42 -1.20 10.00 0.62
N TRP A 43 0.10 10.31 0.49
CA TRP A 43 1.10 9.36 0.03
C TRP A 43 1.32 8.19 1.00
N LYS A 44 0.97 8.32 2.29
CA LYS A 44 1.08 7.21 3.24
C LYS A 44 0.14 6.05 2.90
N SER A 45 -0.97 6.29 2.20
CA SER A 45 -1.83 5.20 1.72
C SER A 45 -1.12 4.25 0.76
N VAL A 46 -0.11 4.73 0.02
CA VAL A 46 0.69 3.86 -0.85
C VAL A 46 1.56 2.92 0.00
N LEU A 47 2.16 3.43 1.08
CA LEU A 47 3.02 2.65 1.97
C LEU A 47 2.24 1.66 2.85
N SER A 48 1.01 1.99 3.22
CA SER A 48 0.12 1.12 3.98
C SER A 48 -0.51 -0.01 3.13
N ASN A 49 -0.31 0.00 1.81
CA ASN A 49 -0.90 -0.96 0.90
C ASN A 49 -0.13 -2.29 0.90
N LYS A 50 -0.83 -3.41 1.14
CA LYS A 50 -0.24 -4.76 1.10
C LYS A 50 0.29 -5.16 -0.28
N GLY A 51 -0.18 -4.53 -1.35
CA GLY A 51 0.37 -4.68 -2.70
C GLY A 51 1.83 -4.23 -2.84
N LEU A 52 2.36 -3.48 -1.86
CA LEU A 52 3.79 -3.17 -1.79
C LEU A 52 4.63 -4.38 -1.35
N MET A 53 4.07 -5.36 -0.65
CA MET A 53 4.82 -6.48 -0.09
C MET A 53 5.51 -7.36 -1.17
N PRO A 54 4.83 -7.79 -2.25
CA PRO A 54 5.50 -8.53 -3.33
C PRO A 54 6.65 -7.75 -3.97
N LEU A 55 6.50 -6.42 -4.10
CA LEU A 55 7.55 -5.56 -4.64
C LEU A 55 8.75 -5.48 -3.71
N LEU A 56 8.51 -5.27 -2.40
CA LEU A 56 9.58 -5.27 -1.40
C LEU A 56 10.35 -6.59 -1.38
N TRP A 57 9.63 -7.71 -1.43
CA TRP A 57 10.25 -9.03 -1.50
C TRP A 57 11.14 -9.20 -2.75
N ARG A 58 10.67 -8.75 -3.92
CA ARG A 58 11.43 -8.80 -5.18
C ARG A 58 12.72 -7.97 -5.14
N PHE A 59 12.68 -6.78 -4.54
CA PHE A 59 13.85 -5.90 -4.46
C PHE A 59 14.82 -6.29 -3.33
N PHE A 60 14.33 -6.92 -2.26
CA PHE A 60 15.11 -7.27 -1.08
C PHE A 60 14.90 -8.74 -0.62
N PRO A 61 15.20 -9.74 -1.47
CA PRO A 61 14.82 -11.15 -1.27
C PRO A 61 15.52 -11.86 -0.10
N ARG A 62 16.53 -11.24 0.52
CA ARG A 62 17.27 -11.79 1.67
C ARG A 62 17.12 -10.96 2.94
N HIS A 63 16.15 -10.03 2.97
CA HIS A 63 15.95 -9.17 4.12
C HIS A 63 15.33 -9.97 5.29
N PRO A 64 15.90 -9.91 6.50
CA PRO A 64 15.51 -10.77 7.62
C PRO A 64 14.06 -10.54 8.10
N ASN A 65 13.52 -9.34 7.88
CA ASN A 65 12.16 -8.99 8.30
C ASN A 65 11.12 -9.07 7.17
N LEU A 66 11.50 -9.52 5.96
CA LEU A 66 10.54 -9.65 4.87
C LEU A 66 10.10 -11.10 4.73
N LEU A 67 8.78 -11.27 4.66
CA LEU A 67 8.20 -12.55 4.30
C LEU A 67 8.08 -12.66 2.78
N PRO A 68 8.22 -13.87 2.23
CA PRO A 68 7.94 -14.11 0.83
C PRO A 68 6.50 -13.72 0.46
N ALA A 69 6.37 -12.89 -0.57
CA ALA A 69 5.09 -12.35 -1.04
C ALA A 69 5.07 -12.29 -2.57
N TRP A 70 3.90 -12.58 -3.15
CA TRP A 70 3.69 -12.65 -4.59
C TRP A 70 2.31 -12.09 -4.94
N PHE A 71 2.15 -11.62 -6.17
CA PHE A 71 0.81 -11.40 -6.71
C PHE A 71 0.13 -12.74 -7.03
N ALA A 72 -1.20 -12.76 -7.04
CA ALA A 72 -1.98 -13.99 -7.24
C ALA A 72 -1.61 -14.73 -8.55
N ASN A 73 -1.28 -13.99 -9.61
CA ASN A 73 -0.85 -14.52 -10.91
C ASN A 73 0.59 -15.07 -10.90
N GLU A 74 1.40 -14.78 -9.89
CA GLU A 74 2.80 -15.23 -9.79
C GLU A 74 2.93 -16.54 -8.99
N ILE A 75 1.93 -16.89 -8.17
CA ILE A 75 1.96 -18.08 -7.29
C ILE A 75 2.16 -19.37 -8.08
N ALA A 76 1.47 -19.53 -9.22
CA ALA A 76 1.61 -20.72 -10.07
C ALA A 76 3.03 -20.86 -10.64
N THR A 77 3.68 -19.72 -10.94
CA THR A 77 5.04 -19.69 -11.48
C THR A 77 6.08 -20.02 -10.38
N ASP A 78 5.87 -19.54 -9.16
CA ASP A 78 6.76 -19.84 -8.03
C ASP A 78 6.70 -21.31 -7.62
N ARG A 79 5.48 -21.89 -7.55
CA ARG A 79 5.30 -23.31 -7.23
C ARG A 79 6.01 -24.20 -8.24
N ALA A 80 5.83 -23.94 -9.54
CA ALA A 80 6.52 -24.66 -10.60
C ALA A 80 8.05 -24.53 -10.50
N ARG A 81 8.57 -23.34 -10.17
CA ARG A 81 10.01 -23.12 -9.95
C ARG A 81 10.57 -23.90 -8.77
N ARG A 82 9.85 -23.96 -7.65
CA ARG A 82 10.27 -24.74 -6.46
C ARG A 82 10.27 -26.23 -6.75
N GLU A 83 9.25 -26.73 -7.45
CA GLU A 83 9.15 -28.14 -7.85
C GLU A 83 10.31 -28.51 -8.81
N LEU A 84 10.68 -27.62 -9.75
CA LEU A 84 11.81 -27.83 -10.66
C LEU A 84 13.16 -27.81 -9.93
N CYS A 85 13.40 -26.85 -9.02
CA CYS A 85 14.63 -26.81 -8.22
C CYS A 85 14.76 -28.05 -7.32
N ALA A 86 13.68 -28.45 -6.64
CA ALA A 86 13.68 -29.64 -5.79
C ALA A 86 13.96 -30.94 -6.57
N GLN A 87 13.59 -31.01 -7.86
CA GLN A 87 13.94 -32.13 -8.74
C GLN A 87 15.39 -32.10 -9.22
N THR A 88 16.02 -30.92 -9.28
CA THR A 88 17.39 -30.76 -9.74
C THR A 88 18.41 -31.07 -8.62
N ASP A 89 18.02 -30.83 -7.36
CA ASP A 89 18.80 -31.15 -6.15
C ASP A 89 18.81 -32.66 -5.78
N LEU A 90 18.12 -33.52 -6.55
CA LEU A 90 18.10 -34.98 -6.38
C LEU A 90 19.12 -35.72 -7.26
N PHE A 91 19.85 -35.02 -8.14
CA PHE A 91 20.84 -35.58 -9.07
C PHE A 91 22.26 -35.03 -8.89
N THR A 92 22.57 -34.45 -7.72
CA THR A 92 23.95 -34.21 -7.25
C THR A 92 24.15 -34.95 -5.94
#